data_AF-A0A3D4TBA5-F1
#
_entry.id   AF-A0A3D4TBA5-F1
#
_cell.length_a   1.000
_cell.length_b   1.000
_cell.length_c   1.000
_cell.angle_alpha   90.00
_cell.angle_beta   90.00
_cell.angle_gamma   90.00
#
_symmetry.space_group_name_H-M   'P 1'
#
loop_
_entity.id
_entity.type
_entity.pdbx_description
1 polymer ?
#
loop_
_entity_poly.entity_id
_entity_poly.type
_entity_poly.pdbx_seq_one_letter_code
_entity_poly.pdbx_strand_id
1 'polypeptide(L)'
;LLSTCIISYFLNEKGLSNTWLDIRDLLRTDDNFRDANVDWDFSAPRIHTAIHEAISQTYCCIVQGFIGSTDENESTTLGREGSDFTAAIVANVLDASGLTIWKDVEGVMNADPRQFPEAQYISELSFEEVIEMAYYGAQVIHPKTIKPLQNKRIPLYVKCFLDTSLPGTAITGKKVKQLPPVIVLKKDQVLMHLHSQDFSFVGEKPLGDLYTIFNETRFRPNLIQTGAINVQLCVDNRSEKLDQLAAKAAAMFDVQIEKGLTLLTIRHYTNELLQKMTDGKQIVLQQQTTETVQVLYHE
;
A
#
# COMPACT_ATOMS: atom_id res chain seq x y z
N LEU A 1 -2.76 3.62 22.72
CA LEU A 1 -2.88 4.25 24.05
C LEU A 1 -2.01 3.54 25.08
N LEU A 2 -2.29 2.28 25.44
CA LEU A 2 -1.50 1.55 26.45
C LEU A 2 -0.01 1.43 26.08
N SER A 3 0.29 1.05 24.84
CA SER A 3 1.68 0.87 24.38
C SER A 3 2.54 2.12 24.57
N THR A 4 2.06 3.27 24.09
CA THR A 4 2.81 4.54 24.19
C THR A 4 2.90 5.04 25.62
N CYS A 5 1.89 4.77 26.46
CA CYS A 5 1.94 5.07 27.88
C CYS A 5 3.06 4.29 28.57
N ILE A 6 3.12 2.96 28.36
CA ILE A 6 4.18 2.10 28.91
C ILE A 6 5.56 2.60 28.49
N ILE A 7 5.75 2.90 27.19
CA ILE A 7 7.03 3.39 26.68
C ILE A 7 7.41 4.75 27.28
N SER A 8 6.46 5.66 27.45
CA SER A 8 6.70 6.96 28.10
C SER A 8 7.19 6.80 29.54
N TYR A 9 6.51 5.98 30.34
CA TYR A 9 6.92 5.69 31.72
C TYR A 9 8.30 5.02 31.78
N PHE A 10 8.54 4.02 30.92
CA PHE A 10 9.84 3.35 30.84
C PHE A 10 10.98 4.33 30.50
N LEU A 11 10.79 5.21 29.52
CA LEU A 11 11.79 6.20 29.15
C LEU A 11 12.08 7.18 30.28
N ASN A 12 11.04 7.63 31.00
CA ASN A 12 11.22 8.46 32.19
C ASN A 12 11.98 7.72 33.31
N GLU A 13 11.69 6.43 33.53
CA GLU A 13 12.45 5.59 34.48
C GLU A 13 13.94 5.45 34.07
N LYS A 14 14.23 5.44 32.77
CA LYS A 14 15.61 5.45 32.23
C LYS A 14 16.27 6.83 32.20
N GLY A 15 15.62 7.86 32.74
CA GLY A 15 16.13 9.24 32.77
C GLY A 15 16.03 9.98 31.43
N LEU A 16 15.29 9.43 30.46
CA LEU A 16 14.99 10.07 29.19
C LEU A 16 13.65 10.79 29.29
N SER A 17 13.72 12.05 29.76
CA SER A 17 12.55 12.93 29.90
C SER A 17 11.77 13.03 28.59
N ASN A 18 10.48 12.75 28.61
CA ASN A 18 9.63 12.78 27.43
C ASN A 18 8.23 13.31 27.76
N THR A 19 7.56 13.85 26.75
CA THR A 19 6.13 14.23 26.84
C THR A 19 5.28 13.21 26.10
N TRP A 20 4.28 12.64 26.77
CA TRP A 20 3.25 11.82 26.14
C TRP A 20 2.07 12.70 25.75
N LEU A 21 1.68 12.67 24.48
CA LEU A 21 0.49 13.35 23.97
C LEU A 21 -0.51 12.32 23.41
N ASP A 22 -1.79 12.53 23.65
CA ASP A 22 -2.83 11.78 22.95
C ASP A 22 -3.04 12.40 21.57
N ILE A 23 -2.72 11.64 20.52
CA ILE A 23 -2.81 12.12 19.13
C ILE A 23 -4.24 12.47 18.75
N ARG A 24 -5.26 11.93 19.42
CA ARG A 24 -6.67 12.22 19.14
C ARG A 24 -7.04 13.67 19.43
N ASP A 25 -6.39 14.29 20.42
CA ASP A 25 -6.59 15.72 20.72
C ASP A 25 -6.01 16.63 19.63
N LEU A 26 -5.14 16.09 18.77
CA LEU A 26 -4.38 16.83 17.77
C LEU A 26 -4.78 16.47 16.33
N LEU A 27 -5.21 15.23 16.09
CA LEU A 27 -5.48 14.67 14.77
C LEU A 27 -6.98 14.42 14.61
N ARG A 28 -7.64 15.36 13.93
CA ARG A 28 -9.06 15.26 13.58
C ARG A 28 -9.25 14.53 12.26
N THR A 29 -10.30 13.73 12.20
CA THR A 29 -10.73 13.03 10.99
C THR A 29 -12.22 13.19 10.73
N ASP A 30 -12.68 12.75 9.56
CA ASP A 30 -14.10 12.51 9.28
C ASP A 30 -14.63 11.25 9.98
N ASP A 31 -15.91 10.95 9.77
CA ASP A 31 -16.65 9.80 10.30
C ASP A 31 -16.60 8.56 9.39
N ASN A 32 -15.68 8.52 8.42
CA ASN A 32 -15.45 7.32 7.61
C ASN A 32 -14.66 6.28 8.41
N PHE A 33 -15.30 5.71 9.44
CA PHE A 33 -14.69 4.78 10.38
C PHE A 33 -13.95 3.64 9.67
N ARG A 34 -12.78 3.27 10.21
CA ARG A 34 -11.84 2.27 9.67
C ARG A 34 -11.01 2.71 8.46
N ASP A 35 -11.28 3.86 7.85
CA ASP A 35 -10.43 4.46 6.82
C ASP A 35 -10.63 5.99 6.77
N ALA A 36 -10.55 6.62 7.94
CA ALA A 36 -10.93 8.02 8.09
C ALA A 36 -9.97 8.95 7.31
N ASN A 37 -10.52 10.05 6.79
CA ASN A 37 -9.75 11.12 6.14
C ASN A 37 -9.36 12.19 7.15
N VAL A 38 -8.17 12.76 7.02
CA VAL A 38 -7.62 13.75 7.95
C VAL A 38 -8.13 15.15 7.60
N ASP A 39 -8.61 15.86 8.62
CA ASP A 39 -8.84 17.31 8.56
C ASP A 39 -7.50 18.03 8.80
N TRP A 40 -6.83 18.38 7.69
CA TRP A 40 -5.50 19.01 7.72
C TRP A 40 -5.54 20.42 8.29
N ASP A 41 -6.60 21.19 8.02
CA ASP A 41 -6.74 22.57 8.48
C ASP A 41 -6.88 22.63 10.00
N PHE A 42 -7.59 21.67 10.60
CA PHE A 42 -7.64 21.53 12.05
C PHE A 42 -6.35 20.98 12.64
N SER A 43 -5.81 19.90 12.04
CA SER A 43 -4.80 19.05 12.67
C SER A 43 -3.39 19.63 12.57
N ALA A 44 -3.01 20.17 11.41
CA ALA A 44 -1.66 20.66 11.17
C ALA A 44 -1.20 21.73 12.17
N PRO A 45 -1.94 22.83 12.43
CA PRO A 45 -1.51 23.83 13.40
C PRO A 45 -1.43 23.28 14.83
N ARG A 46 -2.32 22.36 15.22
CA ARG A 46 -2.35 21.75 16.56
C ARG A 46 -1.19 20.80 16.79
N ILE A 47 -0.95 19.90 15.83
CA ILE A 47 0.20 18.99 15.85
C ILE A 47 1.50 19.80 15.92
N HIS A 48 1.63 20.83 15.07
CA HIS A 48 2.82 21.68 15.06
C HIS A 48 3.06 22.32 16.43
N THR A 49 2.09 23.06 16.96
CA THR A 49 2.23 23.77 18.25
C THR A 49 2.49 22.81 19.40
N ALA A 50 1.66 21.77 19.56
CA ALA A 50 1.76 20.87 20.72
C ALA A 50 3.10 20.09 20.74
N ILE A 51 3.57 19.63 19.57
CA ILE A 51 4.84 18.90 19.50
C ILE A 51 6.02 19.87 19.70
N HIS A 52 5.99 21.07 19.10
CA HIS A 52 7.04 22.06 19.32
C HIS A 52 7.18 22.47 20.80
N GLU A 53 6.06 22.68 21.49
CA GLU A 53 6.04 22.96 22.92
C GLU A 53 6.63 21.77 23.72
N ALA A 54 6.21 20.54 23.41
CA ALA A 54 6.69 19.33 24.08
C ALA A 54 8.21 19.13 23.95
N ILE A 55 8.77 19.24 22.73
CA ILE A 55 10.21 19.03 22.49
C ILE A 55 11.07 20.19 22.99
N SER A 56 10.48 21.37 23.26
CA SER A 56 11.22 22.48 23.88
C SER A 56 11.53 22.24 25.36
N GLN A 57 10.80 21.34 26.02
CA GLN A 57 10.88 21.06 27.46
C GLN A 57 11.46 19.68 27.78
N THR A 58 11.41 18.75 26.82
CA THR A 58 11.78 17.34 27.02
C THR A 58 12.66 16.83 25.89
N TYR A 59 13.28 15.66 26.09
CA TYR A 59 14.17 15.05 25.09
C TYR A 59 13.39 14.59 23.85
N CYS A 60 12.19 14.05 24.03
CA CYS A 60 11.35 13.61 22.92
C CYS A 60 9.85 13.67 23.25
N CYS A 61 9.04 13.62 22.21
CA CYS A 61 7.59 13.50 22.31
C CYS A 61 7.15 12.11 21.86
N ILE A 62 6.17 11.53 22.55
CA ILE A 62 5.61 10.21 22.26
C ILE A 62 4.12 10.37 21.98
N VAL A 63 3.71 9.94 20.79
CA VAL A 63 2.30 9.97 20.33
C VAL A 63 1.89 8.59 19.83
N GLN A 64 0.59 8.34 19.76
CA GLN A 64 0.04 7.11 19.18
C GLN A 64 0.01 7.24 17.66
N GLY A 65 0.14 6.11 16.96
CA GLY A 65 -0.22 5.99 15.55
C GLY A 65 -1.64 5.45 15.36
N PHE A 66 -2.09 5.38 14.10
CA PHE A 66 -3.31 4.69 13.64
C PHE A 66 -4.65 5.32 14.06
N ILE A 67 -4.71 6.08 15.15
CA ILE A 67 -5.95 6.63 15.71
C ILE A 67 -6.05 8.15 15.51
N GLY A 68 -7.29 8.65 15.48
CA GLY A 68 -7.65 10.07 15.51
C GLY A 68 -9.03 10.26 16.17
N SER A 69 -9.63 11.43 16.04
CA SER A 69 -11.03 11.64 16.48
C SER A 69 -11.85 12.51 15.53
N THR A 70 -13.17 12.34 15.57
CA THR A 70 -14.09 13.26 14.88
C THR A 70 -14.18 14.61 15.58
N ASP A 71 -14.91 15.55 14.99
CA ASP A 71 -15.29 16.82 15.63
C ASP A 71 -16.24 16.65 16.83
N GLU A 72 -16.95 15.51 16.90
CA GLU A 72 -17.76 15.07 18.05
C GLU A 72 -16.94 14.30 19.12
N ASN A 73 -15.62 14.19 18.95
CA ASN A 73 -14.69 13.45 19.82
C ASN A 73 -14.88 11.92 19.84
N GLU A 74 -15.53 11.35 18.82
CA GLU A 74 -15.56 9.90 18.62
C GLU A 74 -14.19 9.43 18.12
N SER A 75 -13.66 8.31 18.66
CA SER A 75 -12.36 7.79 18.20
C SER A 75 -12.47 7.10 16.84
N THR A 76 -11.57 7.45 15.94
CA THR A 76 -11.51 6.90 14.58
C THR A 76 -10.17 6.20 14.33
N THR A 77 -10.09 5.50 13.20
CA THR A 77 -8.84 4.86 12.75
C THR A 77 -8.56 5.15 11.29
N LEU A 78 -7.27 5.28 10.96
CA LEU A 78 -6.79 5.74 9.66
C LEU A 78 -6.68 4.64 8.60
N GLY A 79 -7.12 3.42 8.93
CA GLY A 79 -7.08 2.25 8.05
C GLY A 79 -5.73 1.55 8.02
N ARG A 80 -5.50 0.81 6.92
CA ARG A 80 -4.31 -0.04 6.75
C ARG A 80 -3.04 0.79 6.87
N GLU A 81 -2.08 0.28 7.66
CA GLU A 81 -0.80 0.95 7.93
C GLU A 81 -0.97 2.36 8.52
N GLY A 82 -2.05 2.59 9.27
CA GLY A 82 -2.37 3.90 9.81
C GLY A 82 -1.30 4.46 10.76
N SER A 83 -0.50 3.62 11.43
CA SER A 83 0.63 4.10 12.25
C SER A 83 1.74 4.73 11.41
N ASP A 84 2.10 4.09 10.28
CA ASP A 84 3.07 4.62 9.32
C ASP A 84 2.52 5.94 8.73
N PHE A 85 1.22 5.99 8.44
CA PHE A 85 0.56 7.21 7.97
C PHE A 85 0.53 8.34 9.02
N THR A 86 0.25 8.05 10.29
CA THR A 86 0.36 9.05 11.38
C THR A 86 1.77 9.62 11.45
N ALA A 87 2.80 8.78 11.35
CA ALA A 87 4.17 9.23 11.37
C ALA A 87 4.50 10.14 10.16
N ALA A 88 3.96 9.82 8.97
CA ALA A 88 4.08 10.67 7.79
C ALA A 88 3.33 12.01 7.91
N ILE A 89 2.16 12.03 8.56
CA ILE A 89 1.42 13.27 8.87
C ILE A 89 2.26 14.16 9.78
N VAL A 90 2.75 13.62 10.90
CA VAL A 90 3.55 14.38 11.86
C VAL A 90 4.86 14.87 11.22
N ALA A 91 5.56 14.02 10.48
CA ALA A 91 6.77 14.41 9.74
C ALA A 91 6.49 15.53 8.74
N ASN A 92 5.38 15.44 8.00
CA ASN A 92 4.96 16.50 7.08
C ASN A 92 4.68 17.81 7.82
N VAL A 93 3.87 17.79 8.88
CA VAL A 93 3.49 18.99 9.63
C VAL A 93 4.69 19.70 10.24
N LEU A 94 5.70 18.96 10.70
CA LEU A 94 6.90 19.50 11.35
C LEU A 94 8.03 19.84 10.37
N ASP A 95 7.83 19.69 9.05
CA ASP A 95 8.90 19.83 8.05
C ASP A 95 10.15 19.00 8.40
N ALA A 96 9.91 17.76 8.85
CA ALA A 96 10.97 16.90 9.36
C ALA A 96 12.05 16.63 8.31
N SER A 97 13.31 16.51 8.76
CA SER A 97 14.44 16.17 7.90
C SER A 97 14.37 14.74 7.34
N GLY A 98 13.57 13.86 7.96
CA GLY A 98 13.32 12.50 7.51
C GLY A 98 12.34 11.78 8.42
N LEU A 99 11.74 10.71 7.90
CA LEU A 99 10.92 9.76 8.67
C LEU A 99 11.61 8.41 8.69
N THR A 100 11.71 7.76 9.85
CA THR A 100 12.20 6.37 9.95
C THR A 100 11.08 5.45 10.41
N ILE A 101 10.81 4.39 9.65
CA ILE A 101 9.93 3.30 10.02
C ILE A 101 10.80 2.09 10.37
N TRP A 102 10.62 1.61 11.60
CA TRP A 102 11.35 0.46 12.12
C TRP A 102 10.52 -0.81 11.89
N LYS A 103 11.09 -1.80 11.20
CA LYS A 103 10.45 -3.09 10.88
C LYS A 103 11.34 -4.26 11.31
N ASP A 104 10.79 -5.48 11.25
CA ASP A 104 11.46 -6.76 11.52
C ASP A 104 12.23 -7.30 10.30
N VAL A 105 12.49 -6.44 9.31
CA VAL A 105 13.21 -6.75 8.07
C VAL A 105 14.41 -5.85 7.93
N GLU A 106 15.45 -6.34 7.26
CA GLU A 106 16.69 -5.61 6.98
C GLU A 106 16.45 -4.34 6.15
N GLY A 107 15.44 -4.38 5.29
CA GLY A 107 14.99 -3.31 4.43
C GLY A 107 14.02 -3.84 3.38
N VAL A 108 13.93 -3.14 2.25
CA VAL A 108 13.10 -3.54 1.13
C VAL A 108 13.85 -4.53 0.24
N MET A 109 13.22 -5.66 -0.03
CA MET A 109 13.75 -6.68 -0.95
C MET A 109 13.04 -6.56 -2.31
N ASN A 110 13.71 -6.98 -3.38
CA ASN A 110 13.11 -7.02 -4.72
C ASN A 110 12.07 -8.14 -4.89
N ALA A 111 12.01 -9.10 -3.98
CA ALA A 111 11.02 -10.17 -3.95
C ALA A 111 10.79 -10.62 -2.49
N ASP A 112 9.71 -11.34 -2.22
CA ASP A 112 9.47 -11.94 -0.89
C ASP A 112 10.55 -13.00 -0.60
N PRO A 113 11.45 -12.80 0.37
CA PRO A 113 12.55 -13.73 0.65
C PRO A 113 12.07 -15.11 1.14
N ARG A 114 10.82 -15.23 1.59
CA ARG A 114 10.21 -16.52 1.96
C ARG A 114 9.88 -17.38 0.72
N GLN A 115 9.69 -16.73 -0.42
CA GLN A 115 9.37 -17.37 -1.70
C GLN A 115 10.60 -17.44 -2.62
N PHE A 116 11.48 -16.45 -2.52
CA PHE A 116 12.68 -16.30 -3.36
C PHE A 116 13.91 -16.15 -2.46
N PRO A 117 14.59 -17.25 -2.09
CA PRO A 117 15.79 -17.20 -1.25
C PRO A 117 16.92 -16.32 -1.83
N GLU A 118 16.95 -16.16 -3.15
CA GLU A 118 17.87 -15.29 -3.89
C GLU A 118 17.44 -13.81 -3.96
N ALA A 119 16.40 -13.42 -3.22
CA ALA A 119 15.92 -12.04 -3.16
C ALA A 119 17.07 -11.08 -2.79
N GLN A 120 17.14 -9.98 -3.53
CA GLN A 120 18.17 -8.96 -3.42
C GLN A 120 17.66 -7.78 -2.60
N TYR A 121 18.52 -7.31 -1.71
CA TYR A 121 18.31 -6.11 -0.94
C TYR A 121 18.36 -4.86 -1.82
N ILE A 122 17.42 -3.94 -1.61
CA ILE A 122 17.37 -2.66 -2.29
C ILE A 122 17.73 -1.54 -1.30
N SER A 123 18.89 -0.91 -1.51
CA SER A 123 19.37 0.16 -0.63
C SER A 123 18.63 1.49 -0.84
N GLU A 124 18.20 1.78 -2.06
CA GLU A 124 17.57 3.04 -2.43
C GLU A 124 16.38 2.83 -3.37
N LEU A 125 15.29 3.54 -3.11
CA LEU A 125 14.08 3.55 -3.95
C LEU A 125 13.59 4.98 -4.17
N SER A 126 12.89 5.20 -5.30
CA SER A 126 12.11 6.43 -5.47
C SER A 126 10.72 6.29 -4.86
N PHE A 127 10.07 7.41 -4.54
CA PHE A 127 8.66 7.39 -4.12
C PHE A 127 7.76 6.73 -5.16
N GLU A 128 7.99 6.96 -6.45
CA GLU A 128 7.20 6.33 -7.51
C GLU A 128 7.35 4.81 -7.49
N GLU A 129 8.58 4.30 -7.33
CA GLU A 129 8.81 2.86 -7.32
C GLU A 129 8.10 2.19 -6.16
N VAL A 130 8.13 2.78 -4.96
CA VAL A 130 7.41 2.23 -3.80
C VAL A 130 5.90 2.22 -4.01
N ILE A 131 5.35 3.27 -4.63
CA ILE A 131 3.91 3.34 -4.96
C ILE A 131 3.53 2.22 -5.94
N GLU A 132 4.33 2.02 -6.99
CA GLU A 132 4.11 0.96 -7.97
C GLU A 132 4.23 -0.44 -7.35
N MET A 133 5.27 -0.67 -6.55
CA MET A 133 5.45 -1.92 -5.80
C MET A 133 4.21 -2.23 -4.94
N ALA A 134 3.72 -1.23 -4.20
CA ALA A 134 2.52 -1.37 -3.38
C ALA A 134 1.25 -1.60 -4.22
N TYR A 135 1.14 -0.96 -5.39
CA TYR A 135 0.02 -1.17 -6.31
C TYR A 135 -0.08 -2.63 -6.79
N TYR A 136 1.05 -3.26 -7.11
CA TYR A 136 1.08 -4.67 -7.52
C TYR A 136 1.00 -5.67 -6.36
N GLY A 137 1.03 -5.19 -5.12
CA GLY A 137 0.79 -6.00 -3.92
C GLY A 137 2.02 -6.32 -3.07
N ALA A 138 3.18 -5.70 -3.34
CA ALA A 138 4.32 -5.80 -2.44
C ALA A 138 4.00 -5.06 -1.13
N GLN A 139 4.10 -5.76 0.01
CA GLN A 139 3.68 -5.23 1.32
C GLN A 139 4.83 -4.48 2.03
N VAL A 140 5.26 -3.36 1.46
CA VAL A 140 6.39 -2.60 2.02
C VAL A 140 5.92 -1.37 2.79
N ILE A 141 5.37 -0.38 2.08
CA ILE A 141 4.81 0.86 2.62
C ILE A 141 3.58 1.24 1.80
N HIS A 142 2.49 1.57 2.48
CA HIS A 142 1.24 1.95 1.84
C HIS A 142 1.36 3.34 1.15
N PRO A 143 0.78 3.54 -0.05
CA PRO A 143 0.86 4.82 -0.77
C PRO A 143 0.32 6.03 0.03
N LYS A 144 -0.66 5.81 0.93
CA LYS A 144 -1.21 6.83 1.84
C LYS A 144 -0.10 7.44 2.73
N THR A 145 0.88 6.64 3.16
CA THR A 145 2.06 7.08 3.92
C THR A 145 3.05 7.85 3.06
N ILE A 146 3.24 7.46 1.80
CA ILE A 146 4.21 8.09 0.90
C ILE A 146 3.79 9.50 0.51
N LYS A 147 2.48 9.73 0.30
CA LYS A 147 1.98 10.99 -0.28
C LYS A 147 2.37 12.25 0.52
N PRO A 148 2.20 12.34 1.86
CA PRO A 148 2.64 13.50 2.63
C PRO A 148 4.15 13.74 2.53
N LEU A 149 4.95 12.67 2.55
CA LEU A 149 6.41 12.75 2.50
C LEU A 149 6.88 13.24 1.13
N GLN A 150 6.30 12.70 0.05
CA GLN A 150 6.58 13.11 -1.32
C GLN A 150 6.29 14.59 -1.55
N ASN A 151 5.14 15.09 -1.06
CA ASN A 151 4.73 16.48 -1.21
C ASN A 151 5.76 17.47 -0.65
N LYS A 152 6.46 17.10 0.43
CA LYS A 152 7.51 17.92 1.06
C LYS A 152 8.94 17.41 0.80
N ARG A 153 9.11 16.39 -0.04
CA ARG A 153 10.39 15.73 -0.33
C ARG A 153 11.12 15.23 0.94
N ILE A 154 10.37 14.81 1.94
CA ILE A 154 10.91 14.26 3.19
C ILE A 154 11.36 12.82 2.94
N PRO A 155 12.65 12.47 3.11
CA PRO A 155 13.13 11.11 2.90
C PRO A 155 12.52 10.15 3.92
N LEU A 156 12.16 8.95 3.46
CA LEU A 156 11.68 7.86 4.30
C LEU A 156 12.76 6.79 4.41
N TYR A 157 13.04 6.32 5.61
CA TYR A 157 13.99 5.26 5.89
C TYR A 157 13.24 4.04 6.45
N VAL A 158 13.46 2.87 5.87
CA VAL A 158 12.98 1.60 6.42
C VAL A 158 14.17 0.90 7.06
N LYS A 159 14.16 0.76 8.39
CA LYS A 159 15.28 0.20 9.16
C LYS A 159 14.86 -1.00 9.99
N CYS A 160 15.82 -1.90 10.25
CA CYS A 160 15.61 -3.06 11.10
C CYS A 160 15.72 -2.71 12.58
N PHE A 161 14.73 -3.08 13.40
CA PHE A 161 14.83 -2.94 14.86
C PHE A 161 15.54 -4.12 15.53
N LEU A 162 15.75 -5.24 14.83
CA LEU A 162 16.51 -6.39 15.33
C LEU A 162 18.02 -6.16 15.22
N ASP A 163 18.46 -5.43 14.20
CA ASP A 163 19.85 -5.01 14.03
C ASP A 163 19.91 -3.55 13.52
N THR A 164 20.20 -2.63 14.43
CA THR A 164 20.24 -1.20 14.14
C THR A 164 21.48 -0.77 13.34
N SER A 165 22.47 -1.65 13.18
CA SER A 165 23.68 -1.39 12.38
C SER A 165 23.43 -1.50 10.88
N LEU A 166 22.37 -2.20 10.48
CA LEU A 166 21.98 -2.33 9.09
C LEU A 166 21.62 -0.96 8.49
N PRO A 167 22.01 -0.70 7.23
CA PRO A 167 21.79 0.60 6.60
C PRO A 167 20.30 0.90 6.41
N GLY A 168 19.49 -0.12 6.13
CA GLY A 168 18.09 0.04 5.77
C GLY A 168 17.91 0.70 4.39
N THR A 169 16.66 0.73 3.92
CA THR A 169 16.35 1.30 2.59
C THR A 169 15.99 2.76 2.71
N ALA A 170 16.62 3.60 1.89
CA ALA A 170 16.26 5.01 1.74
C ALA A 170 15.28 5.21 0.57
N ILE A 171 14.13 5.80 0.85
CA ILE A 171 13.09 6.12 -0.14
C ILE A 171 13.04 7.63 -0.28
N THR A 172 13.33 8.14 -1.49
CA THR A 172 13.46 9.58 -1.74
C THR A 172 12.80 10.01 -3.05
N GLY A 173 12.82 11.32 -3.35
CA GLY A 173 12.38 11.84 -4.66
C GLY A 173 13.40 11.67 -5.78
N LYS A 174 14.55 11.03 -5.53
CA LYS A 174 15.59 10.80 -6.54
C LYS A 174 15.24 9.57 -7.38
N LYS A 175 15.39 9.69 -8.70
CA LYS A 175 15.30 8.53 -9.59
C LYS A 175 16.49 7.60 -9.34
N VAL A 176 16.20 6.34 -9.06
CA VAL A 176 17.19 5.28 -8.94
C VAL A 176 17.34 4.61 -10.31
N LYS A 177 18.58 4.36 -10.74
CA LYS A 177 18.87 3.64 -11.99
C LYS A 177 19.26 2.21 -11.66
N GLN A 178 18.99 1.29 -12.60
CA GLN A 178 19.44 -0.10 -12.51
C GLN A 178 18.92 -0.83 -11.26
N LEU A 179 17.61 -0.71 -10.99
CA LEU A 179 16.98 -1.55 -9.99
C LEU A 179 17.00 -3.02 -10.45
N PRO A 180 17.18 -3.97 -9.53
CA PRO A 180 16.95 -5.38 -9.85
C PRO A 180 15.47 -5.59 -10.20
N PRO A 181 15.14 -6.65 -10.97
CA PRO A 181 13.76 -6.99 -11.23
C PRO A 181 12.98 -7.16 -9.93
N VAL A 182 11.85 -6.49 -9.80
CA VAL A 182 10.97 -6.60 -8.63
C VAL A 182 9.87 -7.60 -8.93
N ILE A 183 9.79 -8.67 -8.15
CA ILE A 183 8.91 -9.81 -8.37
C ILE A 183 7.82 -9.81 -7.32
N VAL A 184 6.57 -9.77 -7.78
CA VAL A 184 5.38 -9.94 -6.95
C VAL A 184 4.59 -11.13 -7.47
N LEU A 185 4.36 -12.11 -6.58
CA LEU A 185 3.62 -13.31 -6.90
C LEU A 185 2.34 -13.35 -6.05
N LYS A 186 1.19 -13.37 -6.72
CA LYS A 186 -0.12 -13.53 -6.08
C LYS A 186 -0.71 -14.87 -6.51
N LYS A 187 -0.78 -15.81 -5.59
CA LYS A 187 -1.45 -17.11 -5.77
C LYS A 187 -2.96 -16.97 -5.57
N ASP A 188 -3.70 -18.03 -5.86
CA ASP A 188 -5.15 -18.12 -5.66
C ASP A 188 -5.90 -16.93 -6.29
N GLN A 189 -5.60 -16.68 -7.56
CA GLN A 189 -6.25 -15.66 -8.36
C GLN A 189 -7.39 -16.27 -9.17
N VAL A 190 -8.32 -15.40 -9.55
CA VAL A 190 -9.48 -15.72 -10.37
C VAL A 190 -9.48 -14.81 -11.58
N LEU A 191 -9.72 -15.37 -12.76
CA LEU A 191 -9.99 -14.62 -13.99
C LEU A 191 -11.48 -14.67 -14.26
N MET A 192 -12.13 -13.52 -14.23
CA MET A 192 -13.51 -13.36 -14.68
C MET A 192 -13.52 -12.93 -16.14
N HIS A 193 -14.21 -13.67 -16.98
CA HIS A 193 -14.48 -13.31 -18.36
C HIS A 193 -15.90 -12.75 -18.43
N LEU A 194 -16.00 -11.50 -18.86
CA LEU A 194 -17.25 -10.78 -19.04
C LEU A 194 -17.47 -10.58 -20.53
N HIS A 195 -18.38 -11.35 -21.13
CA HIS A 195 -18.71 -11.25 -22.55
C HIS A 195 -19.99 -10.45 -22.74
N SER A 196 -20.05 -9.57 -23.73
CA SER A 196 -21.29 -8.88 -24.08
C SER A 196 -22.37 -9.90 -24.50
N GLN A 197 -23.58 -9.78 -23.96
CA GLN A 197 -24.67 -10.73 -24.21
C GLN A 197 -25.24 -10.61 -25.64
N ASP A 198 -25.17 -9.43 -26.24
CA ASP A 198 -25.72 -9.11 -27.57
C ASP A 198 -24.62 -8.86 -28.62
N PHE A 199 -23.37 -9.18 -28.29
CA PHE A 199 -22.18 -8.87 -29.11
C PHE A 199 -21.96 -7.38 -29.39
N SER A 200 -22.63 -6.49 -28.65
CA SER A 200 -22.32 -5.06 -28.70
C SER A 200 -20.91 -4.79 -28.19
N PHE A 201 -20.32 -3.70 -28.68
CA PHE A 201 -19.03 -3.26 -28.21
C PHE A 201 -19.08 -2.93 -26.71
N VAL A 202 -18.09 -3.40 -25.97
CA VAL A 202 -17.86 -2.97 -24.60
C VAL A 202 -17.25 -1.57 -24.65
N GLY A 203 -18.13 -0.58 -24.77
CA GLY A 203 -17.78 0.83 -24.81
C GLY A 203 -17.73 1.48 -23.42
N GLU A 204 -17.82 2.81 -23.42
CA GLU A 204 -17.69 3.62 -22.21
C GLU A 204 -18.74 3.30 -21.13
N LYS A 205 -20.00 3.11 -21.54
CA LYS A 205 -21.10 2.89 -20.59
C LYS A 205 -20.99 1.55 -19.83
N PRO A 206 -20.87 0.37 -20.48
CA PRO A 206 -20.70 -0.89 -19.74
C PRO A 206 -19.46 -0.89 -18.84
N LEU A 207 -18.37 -0.23 -19.24
CA LEU A 207 -17.19 -0.07 -18.39
C LEU A 207 -17.46 0.85 -17.19
N GLY A 208 -18.15 1.98 -17.38
CA GLY A 208 -18.55 2.88 -16.29
C GLY A 208 -19.48 2.20 -15.27
N ASP A 209 -20.43 1.41 -15.75
CA ASP A 209 -21.33 0.62 -14.90
C ASP A 209 -20.53 -0.44 -14.11
N LEU A 210 -19.54 -1.08 -14.75
CA LEU A 210 -18.64 -2.02 -14.08
C LEU A 210 -17.80 -1.37 -12.97
N TYR A 211 -17.25 -0.16 -13.20
CA TYR A 211 -16.54 0.60 -12.16
C TYR A 211 -17.45 0.99 -10.99
N THR A 212 -18.73 1.27 -11.27
CA THR A 212 -19.73 1.52 -10.22
C THR A 212 -19.93 0.27 -9.36
N ILE A 213 -20.05 -0.91 -9.97
CA ILE A 213 -20.15 -2.18 -9.26
C ILE A 213 -18.90 -2.43 -8.40
N PHE A 214 -17.69 -2.14 -8.89
CA PHE A 214 -16.46 -2.27 -8.10
C PHE A 214 -16.48 -1.41 -6.84
N ASN A 215 -16.95 -0.17 -6.94
CA ASN A 215 -17.03 0.72 -5.81
C ASN A 215 -18.04 0.21 -4.76
N GLU A 216 -19.24 -0.18 -5.20
CA GLU A 216 -20.30 -0.71 -4.33
C GLU A 216 -19.89 -2.00 -3.61
N THR A 217 -19.18 -2.89 -4.30
CA THR A 217 -18.70 -4.17 -3.75
C THR A 217 -17.38 -4.03 -2.98
N ARG A 218 -16.80 -2.81 -2.95
CA ARG A 218 -15.47 -2.51 -2.40
C ARG A 218 -14.44 -3.51 -2.93
N PHE A 219 -14.46 -3.69 -4.24
CA PHE A 219 -13.67 -4.68 -4.96
C PHE A 219 -12.62 -3.96 -5.81
N ARG A 220 -11.40 -4.49 -5.86
CA ARG A 220 -10.29 -3.90 -6.62
C ARG A 220 -9.66 -4.98 -7.50
N PRO A 221 -9.77 -4.90 -8.83
CA PRO A 221 -9.10 -5.83 -9.72
C PRO A 221 -7.59 -5.61 -9.71
N ASN A 222 -6.84 -6.71 -9.85
CA ASN A 222 -5.38 -6.69 -9.97
C ASN A 222 -4.93 -6.44 -11.42
N LEU A 223 -5.77 -6.85 -12.38
CA LEU A 223 -5.55 -6.65 -13.81
C LEU A 223 -6.91 -6.52 -14.51
N ILE A 224 -6.99 -5.61 -15.47
CA ILE A 224 -8.14 -5.44 -16.37
C ILE A 224 -7.62 -5.51 -17.81
N GLN A 225 -8.21 -6.38 -18.63
CA GLN A 225 -7.98 -6.43 -20.08
C GLN A 225 -9.30 -6.21 -20.80
N THR A 226 -9.35 -5.24 -21.71
CA THR A 226 -10.55 -4.94 -22.49
C THR A 226 -10.34 -5.35 -23.94
N GLY A 227 -11.26 -6.15 -24.47
CA GLY A 227 -11.41 -6.42 -25.90
C GLY A 227 -12.59 -5.64 -26.50
N ALA A 228 -12.89 -5.90 -27.77
CA ALA A 228 -14.02 -5.25 -28.44
C ALA A 228 -15.37 -5.61 -27.81
N ILE A 229 -15.56 -6.87 -27.44
CA ILE A 229 -16.83 -7.43 -26.94
C ILE A 229 -16.69 -8.15 -25.59
N ASN A 230 -15.52 -8.07 -24.97
CA ASN A 230 -15.24 -8.74 -23.71
C ASN A 230 -14.37 -7.89 -22.78
N VAL A 231 -14.47 -8.17 -21.49
CA VAL A 231 -13.60 -7.64 -20.45
C VAL A 231 -13.14 -8.80 -19.59
N GLN A 232 -11.83 -8.88 -19.33
CA GLN A 232 -11.26 -9.86 -18.42
C GLN A 232 -10.76 -9.16 -17.17
N LEU A 233 -11.08 -9.72 -15.99
CA LEU A 233 -10.70 -9.18 -14.69
C LEU A 233 -9.92 -10.23 -13.91
N CYS A 234 -8.65 -9.97 -13.60
CA CYS A 234 -7.90 -10.78 -12.65
C CYS A 234 -8.07 -10.22 -11.24
N VAL A 235 -8.44 -11.08 -10.29
CA VAL A 235 -8.90 -10.66 -8.98
C VAL A 235 -8.48 -11.64 -7.88
N ASP A 236 -8.41 -11.17 -6.63
CA ASP A 236 -8.18 -12.04 -5.47
C ASP A 236 -9.35 -13.01 -5.29
N ASN A 237 -9.07 -14.30 -5.00
CA ASN A 237 -10.12 -15.30 -4.74
C ASN A 237 -10.82 -15.07 -3.39
N ARG A 238 -11.86 -14.23 -3.39
CA ARG A 238 -12.74 -13.98 -2.23
C ARG A 238 -14.17 -14.38 -2.56
N SER A 239 -14.52 -15.63 -2.28
CA SER A 239 -15.78 -16.27 -2.68
C SER A 239 -17.01 -15.37 -2.58
N GLU A 240 -17.32 -14.87 -1.37
CA GLU A 240 -18.53 -14.05 -1.15
C GLU A 240 -18.57 -12.78 -2.02
N LYS A 241 -17.42 -12.11 -2.17
CA LYS A 241 -17.32 -10.89 -2.97
C LYS A 241 -17.34 -11.17 -4.46
N LEU A 242 -16.75 -12.29 -4.89
CA LEU A 242 -16.78 -12.75 -6.27
C LEU A 242 -18.22 -13.06 -6.70
N ASP A 243 -18.96 -13.76 -5.86
CA ASP A 243 -20.35 -14.12 -6.16
C ASP A 243 -21.23 -12.86 -6.27
N GLN A 244 -21.02 -11.86 -5.40
CA GLN A 244 -21.69 -10.56 -5.49
C GLN A 244 -21.34 -9.80 -6.77
N LEU A 245 -20.06 -9.75 -7.13
CA LEU A 245 -19.58 -9.10 -8.34
C LEU A 245 -20.15 -9.80 -9.59
N ALA A 246 -20.10 -11.13 -9.64
CA ALA A 246 -20.63 -11.94 -10.73
C ALA A 246 -22.14 -11.76 -10.88
N ALA A 247 -22.91 -11.80 -9.79
CA ALA A 247 -24.35 -11.59 -9.83
C ALA A 247 -24.73 -10.20 -10.36
N LYS A 248 -24.01 -9.15 -9.97
CA LYS A 248 -24.25 -7.78 -10.49
C LYS A 248 -23.82 -7.65 -11.95
N ALA A 249 -22.67 -8.20 -12.33
CA ALA A 249 -22.16 -8.14 -13.70
C ALA A 249 -23.02 -8.96 -14.68
N ALA A 250 -23.67 -10.03 -14.23
CA ALA A 250 -24.53 -10.90 -15.04
C ALA A 250 -25.76 -10.17 -15.63
N ALA A 251 -26.10 -8.98 -15.14
CA ALA A 251 -27.14 -8.14 -15.73
C ALA A 251 -26.73 -7.55 -17.10
N MET A 252 -25.44 -7.46 -17.39
CA MET A 252 -24.88 -6.83 -18.60
C MET A 252 -23.99 -7.78 -19.40
N PHE A 253 -23.41 -8.78 -18.75
CA PHE A 253 -22.42 -9.68 -19.32
C PHE A 253 -22.82 -11.14 -19.13
N ASP A 254 -22.39 -12.00 -20.05
CA ASP A 254 -22.22 -13.43 -19.76
C ASP A 254 -20.91 -13.60 -18.97
N VAL A 255 -21.01 -14.21 -17.79
CA VAL A 255 -19.93 -14.25 -16.79
C VAL A 255 -19.38 -15.67 -16.69
N GLN A 256 -18.11 -15.83 -17.03
CA GLN A 256 -17.36 -17.08 -16.82
C GLN A 256 -16.23 -16.85 -15.83
N ILE A 257 -15.97 -17.84 -14.98
CA ILE A 257 -15.01 -17.73 -13.89
C ILE A 257 -14.01 -18.87 -13.98
N GLU A 258 -12.73 -18.52 -14.10
CA GLU A 258 -11.59 -19.43 -14.07
C GLU A 258 -10.82 -19.21 -12.77
N LYS A 259 -10.65 -20.27 -11.98
CA LYS A 259 -10.02 -20.23 -10.64
C LYS A 259 -8.70 -20.99 -10.66
N GLY A 260 -7.89 -20.79 -9.61
CA GLY A 260 -6.64 -21.55 -9.41
C GLY A 260 -5.46 -20.98 -10.19
N LEU A 261 -5.52 -19.70 -10.53
CA LEU A 261 -4.49 -19.01 -11.29
C LEU A 261 -3.45 -18.37 -10.38
N THR A 262 -2.25 -18.17 -10.91
CA THR A 262 -1.18 -17.39 -10.29
C THR A 262 -0.93 -16.14 -11.13
N LEU A 263 -0.96 -14.96 -10.51
CA LEU A 263 -0.56 -13.68 -11.11
C LEU A 263 0.89 -13.37 -10.72
N LEU A 264 1.77 -13.41 -11.71
CA LEU A 264 3.15 -12.96 -11.63
C LEU A 264 3.24 -11.54 -12.17
N THR A 265 3.79 -10.63 -11.38
CA THR A 265 4.19 -9.30 -11.82
C THR A 265 5.70 -9.18 -11.68
N ILE A 266 6.38 -8.76 -12.75
CA ILE A 266 7.81 -8.42 -12.73
C ILE A 266 7.97 -6.97 -13.21
N ARG A 267 8.42 -6.08 -12.32
CA ARG A 267 8.92 -4.75 -12.70
C ARG A 267 10.41 -4.83 -13.00
N HIS A 268 10.91 -3.93 -13.84
CA HIS A 268 12.31 -3.93 -14.31
C HIS A 268 12.71 -5.30 -14.86
N TYR A 269 11.79 -5.95 -15.57
CA TYR A 269 11.96 -7.33 -16.03
C TYR A 269 13.09 -7.46 -17.06
N THR A 270 13.69 -8.64 -17.12
CA THR A 270 14.53 -9.07 -18.23
C THR A 270 13.86 -10.21 -18.96
N ASN A 271 14.10 -10.35 -20.27
CA ASN A 271 13.54 -11.46 -21.05
C ASN A 271 13.98 -12.82 -20.49
N GLU A 272 15.22 -12.92 -20.00
CA GLU A 272 15.74 -14.12 -19.36
C GLU A 272 14.98 -14.50 -18.10
N LEU A 273 14.74 -13.52 -17.20
CA LEU A 273 13.99 -13.77 -15.97
C LEU A 273 12.53 -14.11 -16.29
N LEU A 274 11.89 -13.39 -17.22
CA LEU A 274 10.52 -13.66 -17.63
C LEU A 274 10.39 -15.10 -18.13
N GLN A 275 11.27 -15.52 -19.06
CA GLN A 275 11.27 -16.88 -19.58
C GLN A 275 11.49 -17.92 -18.47
N LYS A 276 12.44 -17.68 -17.56
CA LYS A 276 12.69 -18.58 -16.42
C LYS A 276 11.46 -18.74 -15.54
N MET A 277 10.71 -17.65 -15.31
CA MET A 277 9.57 -17.62 -14.40
C MET A 277 8.28 -18.16 -15.03
N THR A 278 8.20 -18.23 -16.36
CA THR A 278 7.03 -18.74 -17.09
C THR A 278 7.28 -20.08 -17.78
N ASP A 279 8.49 -20.64 -17.67
CA ASP A 279 8.84 -21.92 -18.28
C ASP A 279 7.94 -23.05 -17.75
N GLY A 280 7.39 -23.84 -18.66
CA GLY A 280 6.45 -24.92 -18.36
C GLY A 280 5.07 -24.48 -17.86
N LYS A 281 4.77 -23.18 -17.76
CA LYS A 281 3.47 -22.66 -17.30
C LYS A 281 2.49 -22.50 -18.44
N GLN A 282 1.22 -22.80 -18.18
CA GLN A 282 0.15 -22.53 -19.13
C GLN A 282 -0.33 -21.09 -18.98
N ILE A 283 0.20 -20.20 -19.82
CA ILE A 283 -0.15 -18.78 -19.82
C ILE A 283 -1.58 -18.59 -20.30
N VAL A 284 -2.39 -17.89 -19.49
CA VAL A 284 -3.79 -17.53 -19.79
C VAL A 284 -3.88 -16.10 -20.29
N LEU A 285 -3.12 -15.18 -19.69
CA LEU A 285 -3.12 -13.76 -20.03
C LEU A 285 -1.76 -13.13 -19.76
N GLN A 286 -1.30 -12.25 -20.66
CA GLN A 286 -0.08 -11.48 -20.48
C GLN A 286 -0.32 -10.02 -20.88
N GLN A 287 0.10 -9.09 -20.01
CA GLN A 287 0.17 -7.66 -20.29
C GLN A 287 1.60 -7.17 -20.07
N GLN A 288 2.06 -6.28 -20.94
CA GLN A 288 3.44 -5.83 -20.92
C GLN A 288 3.56 -4.36 -21.30
N THR A 289 4.30 -3.63 -20.50
CA THR A 289 4.80 -2.29 -20.78
C THR A 289 6.33 -2.34 -20.92
N THR A 290 6.97 -1.19 -21.10
CA THR A 290 8.45 -1.11 -21.15
C THR A 290 9.12 -1.48 -19.84
N GLU A 291 8.43 -1.33 -18.70
CA GLU A 291 9.02 -1.52 -17.38
C GLU A 291 8.38 -2.67 -16.60
N THR A 292 7.16 -3.07 -16.94
CA THR A 292 6.41 -4.08 -16.16
C THR A 292 5.81 -5.14 -17.08
N VAL A 293 5.92 -6.40 -16.66
CA VAL A 293 5.19 -7.51 -17.26
C VAL A 293 4.32 -8.17 -16.19
N GLN A 294 3.07 -8.44 -16.54
CA GLN A 294 2.13 -9.22 -15.74
C GLN A 294 1.74 -10.47 -16.53
N VAL A 295 1.87 -11.63 -15.91
CA VAL A 295 1.52 -12.93 -16.50
C VAL A 295 0.59 -13.66 -15.55
N LEU A 296 -0.55 -14.08 -16.07
CA LEU A 296 -1.52 -14.91 -15.38
C LEU A 296 -1.45 -16.32 -15.98
N TYR A 297 -1.23 -17.33 -15.15
CA TYR A 297 -1.04 -18.70 -15.61
C TYR A 297 -1.62 -19.75 -14.65
N HIS A 298 -1.81 -20.95 -15.17
CA HIS A 298 -1.94 -22.16 -14.35
C HIS A 298 -0.57 -22.74 -14.03
N GLU A 299 -0.44 -23.30 -12.82
CA GLU A 299 0.78 -23.93 -12.33
C GLU A 299 1.20 -25.18 -13.12
#